data_AF-A0A0E1XCK2-F1
#
_entry.id   AF-A0A0E1XCK2-F1
#
_cell.length_a   1.000
_cell.length_b   1.000
_cell.length_c   1.000
_cell.angle_alpha   90.00
_cell.angle_beta   90.00
_cell.angle_gamma   90.00
#
_symmetry.space_group_name_H-M   'P 1'
#
loop_
_entity.id
_entity.type
_entity.pdbx_description
1 polymer ?
#
loop_
_entity_poly.entity_id
_entity_poly.type
_entity_poly.pdbx_seq_one_letter_code
_entity_poly.pdbx_strand_id
1 'polypeptide(L)'
;MKLRLLWHIVRRQFITQRLVIIPFILAVSVLFMIEYTLVSIGLNSYIKQKNDFLVPFIIIANFFMALLTFIFIFYANHFMMSQRRKEFSIFMTLGMTKKSMRLIVVMETILQFMIISVISIAGGYLLGAIFFLFIQKIMGSEVATLRYYPFDTVAMFITLIIIAVLMGMLLIFNLFSINFQRPITYQHRSDSSVISRWLRYVLIVIGSAALYLGYFIALQQDTTFGAFFKIWIVIGLVIIGTYAFFVGISEIIISILQQVSKVYYHPRLFFCGSWDACTS
;
A
#
# COMPACT_ATOMS: atom_id res chain seq x y z
N MET A 1 -32.76 12.04 -1.09
CA MET A 1 -32.60 10.71 -0.45
C MET A 1 -32.39 10.94 1.05
N LYS A 2 -33.20 10.32 1.93
CA LYS A 2 -33.11 10.57 3.39
C LYS A 2 -31.79 10.03 3.96
N LEU A 3 -31.13 10.80 4.84
CA LEU A 3 -29.83 10.47 5.45
C LEU A 3 -29.81 9.09 6.13
N ARG A 4 -30.93 8.70 6.77
CA ARG A 4 -31.10 7.37 7.37
C ARG A 4 -30.94 6.21 6.38
N LEU A 5 -31.39 6.41 5.14
CA LEU A 5 -31.37 5.36 4.12
C LEU A 5 -29.95 5.17 3.56
N LEU A 6 -29.18 6.26 3.46
CA LEU A 6 -27.76 6.23 3.10
C LEU A 6 -26.92 5.51 4.15
N TRP A 7 -27.14 5.82 5.43
CA TRP A 7 -26.44 5.14 6.53
C TRP A 7 -26.74 3.63 6.54
N HIS A 8 -27.98 3.24 6.27
CA HIS A 8 -28.36 1.82 6.21
C HIS A 8 -27.66 1.08 5.06
N ILE A 9 -27.53 1.74 3.89
CA ILE A 9 -26.80 1.18 2.74
C ILE A 9 -25.30 1.06 3.05
N VAL A 10 -24.68 2.11 3.60
CA VAL A 10 -23.25 2.10 3.98
C VAL A 10 -22.96 0.97 4.98
N ARG A 11 -23.80 0.79 6.01
CA ARG A 11 -23.63 -0.29 6.99
C ARG A 11 -23.75 -1.66 6.35
N ARG A 12 -24.75 -1.89 5.47
CA ARG A 12 -24.90 -3.15 4.74
C ARG A 12 -23.70 -3.41 3.84
N GLN A 13 -23.23 -2.39 3.12
CA GLN A 13 -22.08 -2.49 2.23
C GLN A 13 -20.80 -2.87 2.99
N PHE A 14 -20.58 -2.29 4.17
CA PHE A 14 -19.45 -2.64 5.03
C PHE A 14 -19.49 -4.10 5.49
N ILE A 15 -20.69 -4.64 5.76
CA ILE A 15 -20.87 -6.04 6.17
C ILE A 15 -20.65 -6.99 4.99
N THR A 16 -21.23 -6.68 3.82
CA THR A 16 -21.11 -7.49 2.61
C THR A 16 -19.65 -7.52 2.11
N GLN A 17 -18.96 -6.38 2.16
CA GLN A 17 -17.59 -6.22 1.66
C GLN A 17 -16.51 -6.29 2.74
N ARG A 18 -16.84 -6.84 3.91
CA ARG A 18 -15.93 -6.90 5.06
C ARG A 18 -14.60 -7.59 4.72
N LEU A 19 -14.62 -8.61 3.86
CA LEU A 19 -13.45 -9.38 3.46
C LEU A 19 -12.41 -8.56 2.67
N VAL A 20 -12.82 -7.44 2.08
CA VAL A 20 -11.92 -6.53 1.35
C VAL A 20 -11.62 -5.28 2.18
N ILE A 21 -12.63 -4.75 2.87
CA ILE A 21 -12.54 -3.51 3.62
C ILE A 21 -11.72 -3.67 4.90
N ILE A 22 -11.90 -4.77 5.65
CA ILE A 22 -11.19 -4.99 6.90
C ILE A 22 -9.68 -5.11 6.67
N PRO A 23 -9.18 -5.94 5.72
CA PRO A 23 -7.75 -6.01 5.44
C PRO A 23 -7.18 -4.67 4.95
N PHE A 24 -7.93 -3.91 4.15
CA PHE A 24 -7.52 -2.58 3.72
C PHE A 24 -7.33 -1.63 4.91
N ILE A 25 -8.33 -1.54 5.79
CA ILE A 25 -8.26 -0.68 6.98
C ILE A 25 -7.11 -1.11 7.89
N LEU A 26 -6.94 -2.42 8.13
CA LEU A 26 -5.87 -2.93 8.98
C LEU A 26 -4.49 -2.60 8.39
N ALA A 27 -4.27 -2.90 7.11
CA ALA A 27 -2.98 -2.66 6.46
C ALA A 27 -2.62 -1.16 6.45
N VAL A 28 -3.58 -0.30 6.08
CA VAL A 28 -3.36 1.15 6.08
C VAL A 28 -3.16 1.68 7.50
N SER A 29 -3.88 1.16 8.48
CA SER A 29 -3.67 1.55 9.89
C SER A 29 -2.28 1.18 10.38
N VAL A 30 -1.78 -0.03 10.07
CA VAL A 30 -0.43 -0.44 10.47
C VAL A 30 0.64 0.46 9.85
N LEU A 31 0.49 0.84 8.57
CA LEU A 31 1.42 1.77 7.93
C LEU A 31 1.46 3.13 8.63
N PHE A 32 0.30 3.68 8.98
CA PHE A 32 0.22 4.93 9.73
C PHE A 32 0.64 4.81 11.20
N MET A 33 0.51 3.65 11.84
CA MET A 33 1.09 3.40 13.17
C MET A 33 2.62 3.52 13.13
N ILE A 34 3.24 2.95 12.09
CA ILE A 34 4.69 3.02 11.88
C ILE A 34 5.11 4.45 11.59
N GLU A 35 4.37 5.15 10.72
CA GLU A 35 4.59 6.58 10.44
C GLU A 35 4.53 7.41 11.72
N TYR A 36 3.49 7.24 12.56
CA TYR A 36 3.38 7.92 13.84
C TYR A 36 4.58 7.63 14.75
N THR A 37 5.00 6.36 14.81
CA THR A 37 6.14 5.95 15.63
C THR A 37 7.41 6.68 15.20
N LEU A 38 7.69 6.73 13.89
CA LEU A 38 8.87 7.40 13.34
C LEU A 38 8.84 8.90 13.59
N VAL A 39 7.69 9.55 13.38
CA VAL A 39 7.52 10.98 13.68
C VAL A 39 7.74 11.26 15.17
N SER A 40 7.13 10.47 16.05
CA SER A 40 7.23 10.68 17.51
C SER A 40 8.65 10.44 18.05
N ILE A 41 9.34 9.40 17.58
CA ILE A 41 10.75 9.15 17.94
C ILE A 41 11.65 10.26 17.37
N GLY A 42 11.39 10.69 16.13
CA GLY A 42 12.15 11.76 15.48
C GLY A 42 11.98 13.14 16.10
N LEU A 43 10.88 13.39 16.82
CA LEU A 43 10.64 14.65 17.53
C LEU A 43 11.14 14.62 18.98
N ASN A 44 11.33 13.45 19.56
CA ASN A 44 11.70 13.28 20.96
C ASN A 44 13.08 13.88 21.28
N SER A 45 13.11 14.83 22.23
CA SER A 45 14.31 15.57 22.63
C SER A 45 15.38 14.70 23.32
N TYR A 46 14.97 13.63 24.02
CA TYR A 46 15.90 12.71 24.68
C TYR A 46 16.75 11.95 23.66
N ILE A 47 16.16 11.54 22.53
CA ILE A 47 16.90 10.87 21.46
C ILE A 47 17.82 11.84 20.74
N LYS A 48 17.34 13.06 20.43
CA LYS A 48 18.16 14.08 19.77
C LYS A 48 19.41 14.44 20.58
N GLN A 49 19.26 14.66 21.88
CA GLN A 49 20.40 15.06 22.73
C GLN A 49 21.38 13.93 22.98
N LYS A 50 20.92 12.68 23.09
CA LYS A 50 21.81 11.55 23.36
C LYS A 50 22.49 11.00 22.10
N ASN A 51 21.84 11.09 20.95
CA ASN A 51 22.28 10.40 19.74
C ASN A 51 22.02 11.22 18.46
N ASP A 52 22.86 12.22 18.21
CA ASP A 52 22.81 13.01 16.98
C ASP A 52 22.95 12.16 15.70
N PHE A 53 23.66 11.02 15.79
CA PHE A 53 23.80 10.10 14.66
C PHE A 53 22.48 9.43 14.24
N LEU A 54 21.51 9.23 15.14
CA LEU A 54 20.25 8.54 14.82
C LEU A 54 19.22 9.43 14.11
N VAL A 55 19.31 10.75 14.31
CA VAL A 55 18.32 11.72 13.81
C VAL A 55 18.23 11.72 12.28
N PRO A 56 19.34 11.74 11.51
CA PRO A 56 19.30 11.66 10.04
C PRO A 56 18.64 10.37 9.53
N PHE A 57 18.90 9.22 10.16
CA PHE A 57 18.29 7.95 9.75
C PHE A 57 16.79 7.93 9.97
N ILE A 58 16.30 8.51 11.07
CA ILE A 58 14.86 8.61 11.35
C ILE A 58 14.17 9.51 10.32
N ILE A 59 14.79 10.64 9.95
CA ILE A 59 14.25 11.55 8.92
C ILE A 59 14.14 10.83 7.57
N ILE A 60 15.20 10.10 7.18
CA ILE A 60 15.22 9.32 5.95
C ILE A 60 14.15 8.23 5.99
N ALA A 61 14.07 7.46 7.09
CA ALA A 61 13.08 6.41 7.27
C ALA A 61 11.64 6.96 7.20
N ASN A 62 11.38 8.13 7.79
CA ASN A 62 10.07 8.76 7.75
C ASN A 62 9.67 9.14 6.32
N PHE A 63 10.60 9.70 5.54
CA PHE A 63 10.32 9.98 4.12
C PHE A 63 9.99 8.71 3.33
N PHE A 64 10.77 7.64 3.52
CA PHE A 64 10.53 6.37 2.84
C PHE A 64 9.20 5.74 3.24
N MET A 65 8.85 5.82 4.53
CA MET A 65 7.57 5.30 5.02
C MET A 65 6.38 6.10 4.49
N ALA A 66 6.47 7.43 4.41
CA ALA A 66 5.44 8.26 3.79
C ALA A 66 5.25 7.90 2.30
N LEU A 67 6.34 7.72 1.55
CA LEU A 67 6.30 7.33 0.14
C LEU A 67 5.70 5.93 -0.05
N LEU A 68 6.14 4.95 0.76
CA LEU A 68 5.62 3.58 0.72
C LEU A 68 4.12 3.56 1.03
N THR A 69 3.71 4.32 2.05
CA THR A 69 2.31 4.46 2.47
C THR A 69 1.47 5.05 1.35
N PHE A 70 1.96 6.10 0.68
CA PHE A 70 1.30 6.68 -0.49
C PHE A 70 1.07 5.63 -1.58
N ILE A 71 2.12 4.94 -2.03
CA ILE A 71 2.02 3.94 -3.11
C ILE A 71 1.07 2.80 -2.72
N PHE A 72 1.18 2.31 -1.48
CA PHE A 72 0.36 1.21 -0.99
C PHE A 72 -1.12 1.59 -0.91
N ILE A 73 -1.44 2.77 -0.38
CA ILE A 73 -2.81 3.28 -0.30
C ILE A 73 -3.44 3.37 -1.70
N PHE A 74 -2.71 3.92 -2.67
CA PHE A 74 -3.19 4.02 -4.05
C PHE A 74 -3.43 2.65 -4.68
N TYR A 75 -2.48 1.72 -4.54
CA TYR A 75 -2.60 0.38 -5.07
C TYR A 75 -3.78 -0.38 -4.43
N ALA A 76 -3.85 -0.38 -3.10
CA ALA A 76 -4.89 -1.08 -2.36
C ALA A 76 -6.28 -0.48 -2.63
N ASN A 77 -6.37 0.83 -2.82
CA ASN A 77 -7.60 1.50 -3.22
C ASN A 77 -8.03 1.15 -4.64
N HIS A 78 -7.09 1.06 -5.59
CA HIS A 78 -7.39 0.59 -6.95
C HIS A 78 -7.94 -0.85 -6.92
N PHE A 79 -7.29 -1.74 -6.18
CA PHE A 79 -7.75 -3.11 -5.96
C PHE A 79 -9.17 -3.14 -5.35
N MET A 80 -9.39 -2.39 -4.27
CA MET A 80 -10.69 -2.29 -3.60
C MET A 80 -11.79 -1.78 -4.55
N MET A 81 -11.50 -0.73 -5.32
CA MET A 81 -12.44 -0.16 -6.29
C MET A 81 -12.73 -1.13 -7.45
N SER A 82 -11.72 -1.87 -7.92
CA SER A 82 -11.90 -2.89 -8.97
C SER A 82 -12.88 -3.97 -8.57
N GLN A 83 -12.87 -4.38 -7.30
CA GLN A 83 -13.76 -5.41 -6.77
C GLN A 83 -15.20 -4.90 -6.61
N ARG A 84 -15.35 -3.62 -6.24
CA ARG A 84 -16.64 -2.94 -6.06
C ARG A 84 -17.38 -2.60 -7.36
N ARG A 85 -16.67 -2.55 -8.50
CA ARG A 85 -17.28 -2.26 -9.81
C ARG A 85 -18.42 -3.22 -10.17
N LYS A 86 -18.33 -4.50 -9.76
CA LYS A 86 -19.38 -5.50 -9.99
C LYS A 86 -20.68 -5.14 -9.27
N GLU A 87 -20.59 -4.77 -8.00
CA GLU A 87 -21.75 -4.36 -7.20
C GLU A 87 -22.34 -3.04 -7.70
N PHE A 88 -21.50 -2.06 -8.05
CA PHE A 88 -21.97 -0.79 -8.58
C PHE A 88 -22.70 -0.95 -9.90
N SER A 89 -22.28 -1.91 -10.73
CA SER A 89 -22.97 -2.24 -11.99
C SER A 89 -24.39 -2.79 -11.73
N ILE A 90 -24.55 -3.66 -10.73
CA ILE A 90 -25.86 -4.19 -10.31
C ILE A 90 -26.74 -3.08 -9.72
N PHE A 91 -26.18 -2.18 -8.91
CA PHE A 91 -26.94 -1.05 -8.36
C PHE A 91 -27.38 -0.06 -9.44
N MET A 92 -26.57 0.14 -10.50
CA MET A 92 -26.95 0.98 -11.63
C MET A 92 -28.10 0.37 -12.46
N THR A 93 -28.15 -0.95 -12.65
CA THR A 93 -29.28 -1.61 -13.34
C THR A 93 -30.58 -1.52 -12.53
N LEU A 94 -30.49 -1.49 -11.20
CA LEU A 94 -31.62 -1.24 -10.29
C LEU A 94 -32.07 0.24 -10.23
N GLY A 95 -31.49 1.12 -11.05
CA GLY A 95 -31.89 2.52 -11.17
C GLY A 95 -31.18 3.48 -10.19
N MET A 96 -30.11 3.07 -9.50
CA MET A 96 -29.34 4.01 -8.67
C MET A 96 -28.61 5.04 -9.53
N THR A 97 -28.84 6.32 -9.22
CA THR A 97 -28.14 7.41 -9.90
C THR A 97 -26.66 7.49 -9.50
N LYS A 98 -25.80 7.93 -10.44
CA LYS A 98 -24.36 8.20 -10.18
C LYS A 98 -24.13 9.16 -9.00
N LYS A 99 -25.07 10.06 -8.72
CA LYS A 99 -25.01 11.00 -7.59
C LYS A 99 -25.09 10.27 -6.24
N SER A 100 -26.03 9.34 -6.10
CA SER A 100 -26.18 8.53 -4.88
C SER A 100 -24.95 7.65 -4.64
N MET A 101 -24.37 7.10 -5.71
CA MET A 101 -23.15 6.30 -5.68
C MET A 101 -21.95 7.09 -5.11
N ARG A 102 -21.75 8.33 -5.58
CA ARG A 102 -20.68 9.21 -5.06
C ARG A 102 -20.86 9.49 -3.56
N LEU A 103 -22.09 9.73 -3.10
CA LEU A 103 -22.37 10.04 -1.71
C LEU A 103 -22.06 8.87 -0.78
N ILE A 104 -22.35 7.64 -1.22
CA ILE A 104 -22.01 6.41 -0.49
C ILE A 104 -20.49 6.29 -0.35
N VAL A 105 -19.74 6.47 -1.43
CA VAL A 105 -18.27 6.39 -1.41
C VAL A 105 -17.65 7.46 -0.51
N VAL A 106 -18.17 8.69 -0.53
CA VAL A 106 -17.73 9.75 0.39
C VAL A 106 -17.96 9.35 1.85
N MET A 107 -19.15 8.86 2.19
CA MET A 107 -19.45 8.43 3.57
C MET A 107 -18.58 7.25 4.02
N GLU A 108 -18.31 6.30 3.13
CA GLU A 108 -17.42 5.17 3.42
C GLU A 108 -15.98 5.62 3.66
N THR A 109 -15.44 6.50 2.82
CA THR A 109 -14.07 7.01 3.00
C THR A 109 -13.94 7.84 4.27
N ILE A 110 -14.96 8.62 4.65
CA ILE A 110 -14.97 9.35 5.93
C ILE A 110 -14.99 8.38 7.12
N LEU A 111 -15.79 7.32 7.06
CA LEU A 111 -15.82 6.30 8.12
C LEU A 111 -14.46 5.59 8.23
N GLN A 112 -13.85 5.23 7.11
CA GLN A 112 -12.51 4.64 7.06
C GLN A 112 -11.47 5.58 7.65
N PHE A 113 -11.51 6.88 7.30
CA PHE A 113 -10.62 7.89 7.86
C PHE A 113 -10.71 7.96 9.40
N MET A 114 -11.93 7.96 9.95
CA MET A 114 -12.12 7.98 11.41
C MET A 114 -11.55 6.72 12.08
N ILE A 115 -11.86 5.54 11.55
CA ILE A 115 -11.39 4.26 12.10
C ILE A 115 -9.86 4.18 12.03
N ILE A 116 -9.28 4.50 10.87
CA ILE A 116 -7.84 4.45 10.64
C ILE A 116 -7.12 5.44 11.55
N SER A 117 -7.63 6.67 11.71
CA SER A 117 -6.99 7.67 12.57
C SER A 117 -6.92 7.21 14.03
N VAL A 118 -8.02 6.68 14.57
CA VAL A 118 -8.05 6.18 15.95
C VAL A 118 -7.10 5.01 16.15
N ILE A 119 -7.15 4.02 15.25
CA ILE A 119 -6.31 2.82 15.34
C ILE A 119 -4.83 3.19 15.16
N SER A 120 -4.50 4.09 14.23
CA SER A 120 -3.12 4.47 13.91
C SER A 120 -2.47 5.25 15.05
N ILE A 121 -3.18 6.19 15.68
CA ILE A 121 -2.65 6.97 16.79
C ILE A 121 -2.50 6.09 18.04
N ALA A 122 -3.54 5.33 18.39
CA ALA A 122 -3.50 4.46 19.56
C ALA A 122 -2.45 3.34 19.41
N GLY A 123 -2.45 2.67 18.26
CA GLY A 123 -1.49 1.62 17.94
C GLY A 123 -0.07 2.16 17.74
N GLY A 124 0.07 3.33 17.12
CA GLY A 124 1.36 4.00 16.92
C GLY A 124 2.00 4.44 18.25
N TYR A 125 1.21 4.94 19.20
CA TYR A 125 1.73 5.25 20.54
C TYR A 125 2.20 3.98 21.28
N LEU A 126 1.41 2.91 21.26
CA LEU A 126 1.78 1.64 21.89
C LEU A 126 3.03 1.03 21.24
N LEU A 127 3.06 0.99 19.92
CA LEU A 127 4.18 0.46 19.14
C LEU A 127 5.43 1.32 19.33
N GLY A 128 5.30 2.64 19.32
CA GLY A 128 6.40 3.56 19.57
C GLY A 128 6.99 3.43 20.97
N ALA A 129 6.17 3.22 22.00
CA ALA A 129 6.65 2.96 23.35
C ALA A 129 7.47 1.66 23.42
N ILE A 130 7.02 0.58 22.74
CA ILE A 130 7.75 -0.68 22.65
C ILE A 130 9.08 -0.49 21.90
N PHE A 131 9.06 0.18 20.75
CA PHE A 131 10.26 0.47 19.95
C PHE A 131 11.27 1.32 20.71
N PHE A 132 10.80 2.33 21.46
CA PHE A 132 11.65 3.18 22.28
C PHE A 132 12.39 2.39 23.37
N LEU A 133 11.69 1.48 24.05
CA LEU A 133 12.30 0.59 25.04
C LEU A 133 13.29 -0.39 24.38
N PHE A 134 12.94 -0.91 23.20
CA PHE A 134 13.79 -1.82 22.44
C PHE A 134 15.12 -1.16 22.03
N ILE A 135 15.06 0.06 21.49
CA ILE A 135 16.25 0.84 21.12
C ILE A 135 17.13 1.07 22.36
N GLN A 136 16.55 1.50 23.48
CA GLN A 136 17.33 1.75 24.70
C GLN A 136 18.02 0.49 25.25
N LYS A 137 17.36 -0.67 25.15
CA LYS A 137 17.94 -1.96 25.58
C LYS A 137 19.15 -2.34 24.72
N ILE A 138 19.07 -2.13 23.40
CA ILE A 138 20.21 -2.39 22.50
C ILE A 138 21.36 -1.42 22.80
N MET A 139 21.05 -0.18 23.16
CA MET A 139 22.05 0.85 23.46
C MET A 139 22.68 0.72 24.87
N GLY A 140 22.32 -0.29 25.65
CA GLY A 140 22.89 -0.53 26.99
C GLY A 140 22.54 0.55 28.02
N SER A 141 21.48 1.33 27.79
CA SER A 141 21.04 2.38 28.73
C SER A 141 20.14 1.76 29.81
N GLU A 142 20.63 1.70 31.06
CA GLU A 142 19.87 1.13 32.20
C GLU A 142 18.67 1.98 32.64
N VAL A 143 18.53 3.21 32.14
CA VAL A 143 17.45 4.15 32.51
C VAL A 143 16.26 4.12 31.52
N ALA A 144 15.87 2.94 31.04
CA ALA A 144 14.77 2.77 30.10
C ALA A 144 13.40 2.87 30.80
N THR A 145 13.02 4.06 31.25
CA THR A 145 11.67 4.29 31.81
C THR A 145 10.75 4.91 30.76
N LEU A 146 9.51 4.41 30.67
CA LEU A 146 8.44 4.95 29.80
C LEU A 146 8.15 6.44 30.02
N ARG A 147 8.60 7.00 31.15
CA ARG A 147 8.53 8.44 31.47
C ARG A 147 9.20 9.34 30.43
N TYR A 148 10.17 8.82 29.68
CA TYR A 148 10.89 9.57 28.63
C TYR A 148 10.23 9.49 27.23
N TYR A 149 9.11 8.77 27.12
CA TYR A 149 8.30 8.70 25.90
C TYR A 149 6.85 9.11 26.21
N PRO A 150 6.60 10.40 26.53
CA PRO A 150 5.25 10.90 26.71
C PRO A 150 4.48 10.91 25.38
N PHE A 151 3.15 10.94 25.46
CA PHE A 151 2.31 11.12 24.29
C PHE A 151 2.59 12.49 23.64
N ASP A 152 3.15 12.46 22.43
CA ASP A 152 3.53 13.65 21.69
C ASP A 152 2.35 14.16 20.84
N THR A 153 1.77 15.27 21.28
CA THR A 153 0.64 15.91 20.59
C THR A 153 1.04 16.48 19.23
N VAL A 154 2.29 16.89 19.04
CA VAL A 154 2.78 17.40 17.76
C VAL A 154 2.89 16.27 16.75
N ALA A 155 3.42 15.12 17.15
CA ALA A 155 3.44 13.91 16.34
C ALA A 155 2.03 13.45 15.95
N MET A 156 1.08 13.53 16.88
CA MET A 156 -0.33 13.25 16.60
C MET A 156 -0.91 14.18 15.54
N PHE A 157 -0.70 15.50 15.63
CA PHE A 157 -1.22 16.44 14.64
C PHE A 157 -0.60 16.26 13.27
N ILE A 158 0.72 16.05 13.20
CA ILE A 158 1.43 15.81 11.93
C ILE A 158 0.88 14.56 11.24
N THR A 159 0.77 13.45 11.97
CA THR A 159 0.24 12.20 11.42
C THR A 159 -1.22 12.32 11.00
N LEU A 160 -2.05 13.00 11.78
CA LEU A 160 -3.45 13.24 11.43
C LEU A 160 -3.58 14.09 10.15
N ILE A 161 -2.71 15.09 9.95
CA ILE A 161 -2.64 15.87 8.71
C ILE A 161 -2.23 14.97 7.53
N ILE A 162 -1.21 14.12 7.70
CA ILE A 162 -0.76 13.19 6.64
C ILE A 162 -1.90 12.23 6.27
N ILE A 163 -2.57 11.62 7.24
CA ILE A 163 -3.72 10.74 7.01
C ILE A 163 -4.83 11.51 6.27
N ALA A 164 -5.15 12.73 6.69
CA ALA A 164 -6.19 13.55 6.06
C ALA A 164 -5.86 13.92 4.62
N VAL A 165 -4.61 14.30 4.33
CA VAL A 165 -4.16 14.61 2.97
C VAL A 165 -4.22 13.37 2.08
N LEU A 166 -3.69 12.23 2.54
CA LEU A 166 -3.67 11.00 1.75
C LEU A 166 -5.07 10.42 1.51
N MET A 167 -5.93 10.42 2.54
CA MET A 167 -7.33 9.98 2.40
C MET A 167 -8.15 10.97 1.57
N GLY A 168 -7.88 12.26 1.66
CA GLY A 168 -8.49 13.29 0.82
C GLY A 168 -8.13 13.13 -0.65
N MET A 169 -6.85 12.89 -0.96
CA MET A 169 -6.42 12.55 -2.32
C MET A 169 -7.13 11.28 -2.80
N LEU A 170 -7.12 10.21 -2.00
CA LEU A 170 -7.80 8.95 -2.32
C LEU A 170 -9.29 9.15 -2.62
N LEU A 171 -9.98 10.01 -1.85
CA LEU A 171 -11.38 10.34 -2.09
C LEU A 171 -11.57 11.01 -3.45
N ILE A 172 -10.73 12.00 -3.78
CA ILE A 172 -10.76 12.69 -5.07
C ILE A 172 -10.57 11.69 -6.21
N PHE A 173 -9.57 10.82 -6.12
CA PHE A 173 -9.33 9.76 -7.11
C PHE A 173 -10.52 8.80 -7.24
N ASN A 174 -11.15 8.41 -6.13
CA ASN A 174 -12.33 7.56 -6.14
C ASN A 174 -13.53 8.23 -6.83
N LEU A 175 -13.75 9.51 -6.59
CA LEU A 175 -14.80 10.28 -7.24
C LEU A 175 -14.58 10.41 -8.75
N PHE A 176 -13.34 10.66 -9.19
CA PHE A 176 -12.99 10.66 -10.61
C PHE A 176 -13.20 9.28 -11.24
N SER A 177 -12.74 8.22 -10.58
CA SER A 177 -12.86 6.84 -11.06
C SER A 177 -14.32 6.47 -11.34
N ILE A 178 -15.27 6.88 -10.50
CA ILE A 178 -16.72 6.65 -10.69
C ILE A 178 -17.26 7.36 -11.95
N ASN A 179 -16.76 8.55 -12.27
CA ASN A 179 -17.22 9.30 -13.43
C ASN A 179 -16.80 8.63 -14.75
N PHE A 180 -15.62 7.99 -14.76
CA PHE A 180 -15.05 7.30 -15.91
C PHE A 180 -15.50 5.84 -16.08
N GLN A 181 -16.31 5.29 -15.17
CA GLN A 181 -16.87 3.95 -15.34
C GLN A 181 -17.98 4.01 -16.40
N ARG A 182 -17.61 3.80 -17.66
CA ARG A 182 -18.56 3.31 -18.67
C ARG A 182 -19.05 1.93 -18.17
N PRO A 183 -20.34 1.59 -18.37
CA PRO A 183 -20.83 0.25 -18.06
C PRO A 183 -19.89 -0.76 -18.68
N ILE A 184 -19.59 -1.80 -17.93
CA ILE A 184 -18.67 -2.87 -18.33
C ILE A 184 -19.34 -3.61 -19.49
N THR A 185 -19.28 -3.06 -20.70
CA THR A 185 -19.44 -3.84 -21.91
C THR A 185 -18.35 -4.88 -21.78
N TYR A 186 -18.75 -6.16 -21.70
CA TYR A 186 -17.87 -7.31 -21.60
C TYR A 186 -16.65 -7.12 -22.50
N GLN A 187 -15.58 -6.60 -21.92
CA GLN A 187 -14.34 -6.43 -22.62
C GLN A 187 -13.79 -7.83 -22.65
N HIS A 188 -13.97 -8.48 -23.80
CA HIS A 188 -13.09 -9.56 -24.19
C HIS A 188 -11.69 -9.13 -23.73
N ARG A 189 -11.06 -9.93 -22.87
CA ARG A 189 -9.60 -9.94 -22.77
C ARG A 189 -9.10 -10.42 -24.14
N SER A 190 -9.25 -9.59 -25.17
CA SER A 190 -8.51 -9.74 -26.40
C SER A 190 -7.12 -9.26 -26.06
N ASP A 191 -6.21 -10.23 -26.06
CA ASP A 191 -4.77 -10.06 -26.04
C ASP A 191 -4.23 -9.50 -24.73
N SER A 192 -3.96 -10.41 -23.79
CA SER A 192 -2.72 -10.28 -23.02
C SER A 192 -1.60 -10.11 -24.04
N SER A 193 -1.11 -8.88 -24.22
CA SER A 193 0.00 -8.58 -25.11
C SER A 193 1.17 -9.45 -24.67
N VAL A 194 1.38 -10.57 -25.36
CA VAL A 194 2.52 -11.45 -25.15
C VAL A 194 3.74 -10.58 -25.42
N ILE A 195 4.46 -10.20 -24.37
CA ILE A 195 5.66 -9.37 -24.49
C ILE A 195 6.55 -10.04 -25.53
N SER A 196 6.98 -9.30 -26.56
CA SER A 196 7.81 -9.87 -27.62
C SER A 196 9.02 -10.61 -27.03
N ARG A 197 9.34 -11.79 -27.58
CA ARG A 197 10.41 -12.68 -27.07
C ARG A 197 11.71 -11.91 -26.82
N TRP A 198 12.07 -10.99 -27.71
CA TRP A 198 13.27 -10.16 -27.60
C TRP A 198 13.20 -9.17 -26.43
N LEU A 199 12.05 -8.53 -26.22
CA LEU A 199 11.85 -7.52 -25.18
C LEU A 199 11.95 -8.12 -23.77
N ARG A 200 11.57 -9.40 -23.60
CA ARG A 200 11.73 -10.13 -22.32
C ARG A 200 13.20 -10.27 -21.91
N TYR A 201 14.08 -10.64 -22.85
CA TYR A 201 15.51 -10.76 -22.57
C TYR A 201 16.16 -9.40 -22.31
N VAL A 202 15.77 -8.37 -23.07
CA VAL A 202 16.24 -6.99 -22.85
C VAL A 202 15.87 -6.50 -21.45
N LEU A 203 14.64 -6.75 -20.98
CA LEU A 203 14.19 -6.40 -19.64
C LEU A 203 15.02 -7.07 -18.53
N ILE A 204 15.38 -8.35 -18.70
CA ILE A 204 16.23 -9.07 -17.73
C ILE A 204 17.63 -8.49 -17.68
N VAL A 205 18.23 -8.21 -18.85
CA VAL A 205 19.61 -7.68 -18.94
C VAL A 205 19.68 -6.26 -18.37
N ILE A 206 18.70 -5.41 -18.70
CA ILE A 206 18.63 -4.05 -18.13
C ILE A 206 18.37 -4.13 -16.62
N GLY A 207 17.44 -4.99 -16.19
CA GLY A 207 17.11 -5.17 -14.77
C GLY A 207 18.31 -5.65 -13.95
N SER A 208 19.06 -6.64 -14.45
CA SER A 208 20.25 -7.16 -13.78
C SER A 208 21.40 -6.16 -13.78
N ALA A 209 21.63 -5.43 -14.88
CA ALA A 209 22.63 -4.37 -14.95
C ALA A 209 22.32 -3.22 -13.96
N ALA A 210 21.06 -2.81 -13.87
CA ALA A 210 20.62 -1.79 -12.91
C ALA A 210 20.83 -2.24 -11.46
N LEU A 211 20.50 -3.51 -11.13
CA LEU A 211 20.74 -4.08 -9.80
C LEU A 211 22.23 -4.14 -9.47
N TYR A 212 23.05 -4.59 -10.42
CA TYR A 212 24.50 -4.65 -10.25
C TYR A 212 25.12 -3.27 -10.02
N LEU A 213 24.74 -2.27 -10.84
CA LEU A 213 25.19 -0.89 -10.67
C LEU A 213 24.72 -0.29 -9.34
N GLY A 214 23.48 -0.57 -8.92
CA GLY A 214 22.96 -0.12 -7.63
C GLY A 214 23.76 -0.68 -6.47
N TYR A 215 24.10 -1.98 -6.53
CA TYR A 215 24.93 -2.64 -5.53
C TYR A 215 26.37 -2.10 -5.53
N PHE A 216 26.96 -1.88 -6.70
CA PHE A 216 28.31 -1.35 -6.83
C PHE A 216 28.43 0.07 -6.24
N ILE A 217 27.46 0.94 -6.51
CA ILE A 217 27.40 2.29 -5.95
C ILE A 217 27.17 2.24 -4.43
N ALA A 218 26.37 1.28 -3.94
CA ALA A 218 26.11 1.11 -2.51
C ALA A 218 27.35 0.70 -1.69
N LEU A 219 28.33 0.04 -2.32
CA LEU A 219 29.56 -0.41 -1.67
C LEU A 219 30.66 0.66 -1.59
N GLN A 220 30.50 1.80 -2.29
CA GLN A 220 31.47 2.89 -2.23
C GLN A 220 31.35 3.64 -0.90
N GLN A 221 32.44 3.75 -0.17
CA GLN A 221 32.50 4.56 1.05
C GLN A 221 32.72 6.02 0.69
N ASP A 222 31.67 6.84 0.85
CA ASP A 222 31.72 8.27 0.65
C ASP A 222 31.56 9.05 1.96
N THR A 223 31.96 10.32 1.94
CA THR A 223 31.70 11.28 3.01
C THR A 223 30.18 11.43 3.24
N THR A 224 29.79 11.73 4.48
CA THR A 224 28.39 11.75 4.98
C THR A 224 27.41 12.53 4.11
N PHE A 225 27.85 13.61 3.45
CA PHE A 225 27.00 14.42 2.56
C PHE A 225 26.80 13.83 1.16
N GLY A 226 27.84 13.23 0.56
CA GLY A 226 27.73 12.59 -0.76
C GLY A 226 26.88 11.32 -0.71
N ALA A 227 26.93 10.60 0.43
CA ALA A 227 26.12 9.41 0.68
C ALA A 227 24.61 9.71 0.61
N PHE A 228 24.15 10.88 1.07
CA PHE A 228 22.72 11.22 1.10
C PHE A 228 22.11 11.24 -0.30
N PHE A 229 22.76 11.88 -1.29
CA PHE A 229 22.25 11.93 -2.67
C PHE A 229 22.40 10.57 -3.38
N LYS A 230 23.51 9.86 -3.14
CA LYS A 230 23.77 8.53 -3.72
C LYS A 230 22.74 7.49 -3.29
N ILE A 231 22.27 7.54 -2.04
CA ILE A 231 21.22 6.63 -1.54
C ILE A 231 19.94 6.73 -2.38
N TRP A 232 19.51 7.93 -2.78
CA TRP A 232 18.32 8.11 -3.64
C TRP A 232 18.50 7.47 -5.02
N ILE A 233 19.67 7.66 -5.63
CA ILE A 233 20.01 7.07 -6.92
C ILE A 233 20.01 5.54 -6.82
N VAL A 234 20.68 4.99 -5.79
CA VAL A 234 20.76 3.55 -5.55
C VAL A 234 19.36 2.95 -5.39
N ILE A 235 18.52 3.56 -4.56
CA ILE A 235 17.17 3.05 -4.29
C ILE A 235 16.31 3.09 -5.56
N GLY A 236 16.35 4.19 -6.32
CA GLY A 236 15.65 4.29 -7.59
C GLY A 236 16.09 3.20 -8.58
N LEU A 237 17.41 2.99 -8.67
CA LEU A 237 18.00 1.98 -9.56
C LEU A 237 17.63 0.55 -9.14
N VAL A 238 17.57 0.27 -7.83
CA VAL A 238 17.15 -1.04 -7.29
C VAL A 238 15.67 -1.29 -7.51
N ILE A 239 14.80 -0.29 -7.35
CA ILE A 239 13.36 -0.43 -7.60
C ILE A 239 13.10 -0.74 -9.09
N ILE A 240 13.68 0.06 -9.98
CA ILE A 240 13.54 -0.13 -11.44
C ILE A 240 14.14 -1.47 -11.87
N GLY A 241 15.34 -1.79 -11.36
CA GLY A 241 16.04 -3.03 -11.68
C GLY A 241 15.26 -4.27 -11.26
N THR A 242 14.73 -4.27 -10.03
CA THR A 242 13.90 -5.37 -9.51
C THR A 242 12.63 -5.53 -10.34
N TYR A 243 11.92 -4.44 -10.63
CA TYR A 243 10.69 -4.51 -11.41
C TYR A 243 10.93 -5.07 -12.83
N ALA A 244 11.92 -4.53 -13.54
CA ALA A 244 12.26 -5.01 -14.88
C ALA A 244 12.70 -6.48 -14.89
N PHE A 245 13.52 -6.87 -13.90
CA PHE A 245 13.98 -8.24 -13.73
C PHE A 245 12.83 -9.22 -13.47
N PHE A 246 11.92 -8.90 -12.53
CA PHE A 246 10.77 -9.75 -12.22
C PHE A 246 9.79 -9.85 -13.38
N VAL A 247 9.50 -8.75 -14.09
CA VAL A 247 8.65 -8.78 -15.28
C VAL A 247 9.26 -9.71 -16.34
N GLY A 248 10.55 -9.53 -16.65
CA GLY A 248 11.24 -10.38 -17.63
C GLY A 248 11.26 -11.86 -17.25
N ILE A 249 11.56 -12.19 -15.99
CA ILE A 249 11.57 -13.57 -15.50
C ILE A 249 10.16 -14.19 -15.50
N SER A 250 9.14 -13.45 -15.06
CA SER A 250 7.78 -13.98 -14.98
C SER A 250 7.28 -14.46 -16.35
N GLU A 251 7.61 -13.72 -17.42
CA GLU A 251 7.28 -14.08 -18.79
C GLU A 251 8.04 -15.32 -19.29
N ILE A 252 9.30 -15.52 -18.86
CA ILE A 252 10.06 -16.74 -19.16
C ILE A 252 9.43 -17.95 -18.46
N ILE A 253 9.13 -17.83 -17.17
CA ILE A 253 8.50 -18.91 -16.39
C ILE A 253 7.18 -19.33 -17.05
N ILE A 254 6.35 -18.37 -17.44
CA ILE A 254 5.09 -18.64 -18.15
C ILE A 254 5.35 -19.35 -19.48
N SER A 255 6.35 -18.91 -20.26
CA SER A 255 6.67 -19.55 -21.55
C SER A 255 7.18 -20.99 -21.42
N ILE A 256 7.97 -21.28 -20.38
CA ILE A 256 8.43 -22.63 -20.07
C ILE A 256 7.24 -23.49 -19.63
N LEU A 257 6.37 -22.95 -18.76
CA LEU A 257 5.19 -23.67 -18.28
C LEU A 257 4.19 -23.98 -19.40
N GLN A 258 4.08 -23.12 -20.42
CA GLN A 258 3.26 -23.35 -21.62
C GLN A 258 3.83 -24.44 -22.54
N GLN A 259 5.15 -24.65 -22.55
CA GLN A 259 5.80 -25.71 -23.36
C GLN A 259 5.67 -27.10 -22.72
N VAL A 260 5.49 -27.17 -21.40
CA VAL A 260 5.22 -28.42 -20.68
C VAL A 260 3.72 -28.77 -20.81
N SER A 261 3.35 -29.34 -21.96
CA SER A 261 1.97 -29.70 -22.32
C SER A 261 1.25 -30.60 -21.30
N LYS A 262 1.97 -31.33 -20.44
CA LYS A 262 1.39 -32.20 -19.41
C LYS A 262 0.86 -31.49 -18.17
N VAL A 263 1.25 -30.24 -17.90
CA VAL A 263 0.84 -29.52 -16.66
C VAL A 263 -0.23 -28.47 -16.94
N TYR A 264 -0.23 -27.86 -18.13
CA TYR A 264 -1.16 -26.78 -18.47
C TYR A 264 -2.59 -27.28 -18.78
N TYR A 265 -2.75 -28.53 -19.23
CA TYR A 265 -4.02 -29.14 -19.64
C TYR A 265 -4.60 -30.13 -18.61
N HIS A 266 -4.47 -29.86 -17.31
CA HIS A 266 -5.24 -30.56 -16.29
C HIS A 266 -6.28 -29.63 -15.65
N PRO A 267 -7.56 -29.71 -16.08
CA PRO A 267 -8.67 -28.93 -15.51
C PRO A 267 -8.87 -29.15 -14.01
N ARG A 268 -8.24 -30.18 -13.43
CA ARG A 268 -8.43 -30.58 -12.03
C ARG A 268 -7.67 -29.74 -11.01
N LEU A 269 -6.73 -28.87 -11.43
CA LEU A 269 -6.05 -27.93 -10.52
C LEU A 269 -6.66 -26.52 -10.53
N PHE A 270 -7.54 -26.21 -11.48
CA PHE A 270 -8.26 -24.94 -11.53
C PHE A 270 -9.64 -25.15 -10.90
N PHE A 271 -9.71 -25.00 -9.57
CA PHE A 271 -10.94 -24.74 -8.80
C PHE A 271 -12.24 -25.35 -9.35
N CYS A 272 -12.65 -26.49 -8.79
CA CYS A 272 -14.07 -26.84 -8.70
C CYS A 272 -14.76 -25.77 -7.82
N GLY A 273 -15.15 -24.66 -8.45
CA GLY A 273 -15.83 -23.50 -7.89
C GLY A 273 -17.05 -23.09 -8.71
N SER A 274 -17.55 -23.99 -9.55
CA SER A 274 -18.88 -23.94 -10.15
C SER A 274 -19.38 -25.37 -10.26
N TRP A 275 -20.18 -25.77 -9.27
CA TRP A 275 -21.16 -26.84 -9.45
C TRP A 275 -21.98 -26.53 -10.71
N ASP A 276 -22.27 -27.56 -11.52
CA ASP A 276 -23.32 -27.62 -12.58
C ASP A 276 -22.89 -28.15 -13.95
N ALA A 277 -21.68 -28.68 -14.15
CA ALA A 277 -21.34 -29.28 -15.46
C ALA A 277 -20.51 -30.57 -15.36
N CYS A 278 -21.04 -31.57 -14.66
CA CYS A 278 -20.61 -32.96 -14.82
C CYS A 278 -21.81 -33.90 -14.78
N THR A 279 -22.73 -33.76 -15.75
CA THR A 279 -23.67 -34.82 -16.14
C THR A 279 -23.97 -34.71 -17.63
N SER A 280 -23.19 -35.43 -18.44
CA SER A 280 -23.58 -36.04 -19.71
C SER A 280 -22.38 -36.77 -20.31
#